data_AF-A0AAX2RZQ3-F1
#
_entry.id   AF-A0AAX2RZQ3-F1
#
_cell.length_a   1.000
_cell.length_b   1.000
_cell.length_c   1.000
_cell.angle_alpha   90.00
_cell.angle_beta   90.00
_cell.angle_gamma   90.00
#
_symmetry.space_group_name_H-M   'P 1'
#
loop_
_entity.id
_entity.type
_entity.pdbx_description
1 polymer ?
#
loop_
_entity_poly.entity_id
_entity_poly.type
_entity_poly.pdbx_seq_one_letter_code
_entity_poly.pdbx_strand_id
1 'polypeptide(L)'
;MCNSALIPDVRQNVWRGVVSLALVLGMSMAWPDVARANDWGCQVRLCLSNPDGPEQYAECVPPIERLWAALRDGDPFPTCDLATVGTLNGAARNNTHSAHYPATSAVHLLPQVVRPGEGDR
;
A
#
# COMPACT_ATOMS: atom_id res chain seq x y z
N MET A 1 -14.76 -19.27 64.18
CA MET A 1 -15.70 -18.85 63.12
C MET A 1 -14.87 -18.31 61.96
N CYS A 2 -14.58 -19.16 60.95
CA CYS A 2 -13.79 -18.72 59.80
C CYS A 2 -14.73 -18.24 58.69
N ASN A 3 -14.71 -16.92 58.51
CA ASN A 3 -14.96 -16.12 57.31
C ASN A 3 -14.92 -16.84 55.95
N SER A 4 -16.01 -17.55 55.61
CA SER A 4 -16.27 -18.14 54.29
C SER A 4 -16.47 -17.13 53.14
N ALA A 5 -16.56 -15.83 53.46
CA ALA A 5 -16.80 -14.75 52.48
C ALA A 5 -15.54 -14.31 51.70
N LEU A 6 -14.33 -14.62 52.19
CA LEU A 6 -13.07 -14.27 51.51
C LEU A 6 -12.67 -15.25 50.39
N ILE A 7 -13.13 -16.49 50.48
CA ILE A 7 -12.82 -17.57 49.54
C ILE A 7 -13.42 -17.33 48.13
N PRO A 8 -14.66 -16.83 47.95
CA PRO A 8 -15.20 -16.53 46.62
C PRO A 8 -14.50 -15.34 45.97
N ASP A 9 -14.13 -14.32 46.75
CA ASP A 9 -13.47 -13.09 46.25
C ASP A 9 -12.06 -13.38 45.74
N VAL A 10 -11.30 -14.20 46.49
CA VAL A 10 -9.98 -14.68 46.07
C VAL A 10 -10.08 -15.53 44.81
N ARG A 11 -11.04 -16.45 44.73
CA ARG A 11 -11.29 -17.25 43.51
C ARG A 11 -11.66 -16.39 42.32
N GLN A 12 -12.46 -15.34 42.53
CA GLN A 12 -12.89 -14.44 41.46
C GLN A 12 -11.74 -13.57 40.96
N ASN A 13 -10.89 -13.06 41.86
CA ASN A 13 -9.72 -12.27 41.48
C ASN A 13 -8.66 -13.11 40.77
N VAL A 14 -8.44 -14.35 41.22
CA VAL A 14 -7.57 -15.31 40.52
C VAL A 14 -8.12 -15.64 39.13
N TRP A 15 -9.43 -15.93 39.02
CA TRP A 15 -10.05 -16.25 37.73
C TRP A 15 -9.99 -15.08 36.75
N ARG A 16 -10.25 -13.85 37.22
CA ARG A 16 -10.09 -12.63 36.42
C ARG A 16 -8.65 -12.45 35.95
N GLY A 17 -7.67 -12.68 36.82
CA GLY A 17 -6.25 -12.62 36.48
C GLY A 17 -5.86 -13.62 35.38
N VAL A 18 -6.33 -14.87 35.49
CA VAL A 18 -6.10 -15.92 34.49
C VAL A 18 -6.74 -15.56 33.15
N VAL A 19 -7.99 -15.07 33.14
CA VAL A 19 -8.67 -14.64 31.92
C VAL A 19 -7.96 -13.46 31.26
N SER A 20 -7.53 -12.46 32.04
CA SER A 20 -6.76 -11.33 31.51
C SER A 20 -5.43 -11.77 30.90
N LEU A 21 -4.69 -12.67 31.56
CA LEU A 21 -3.43 -13.20 31.05
C LEU A 21 -3.64 -13.98 29.74
N ALA A 22 -4.69 -14.82 29.68
CA ALA A 22 -5.03 -15.60 28.51
C ALA A 22 -5.42 -14.70 27.31
N LEU A 23 -6.16 -13.61 27.54
CA LEU A 23 -6.50 -12.65 26.49
C LEU A 23 -5.25 -11.92 25.94
N VAL A 24 -4.34 -11.48 26.82
CA VAL A 24 -3.10 -10.79 26.41
C VAL A 24 -2.19 -11.73 25.60
N LEU A 25 -2.07 -12.99 26.02
CA LEU A 25 -1.29 -14.00 25.32
C LEU A 25 -1.95 -14.43 24.00
N GLY A 26 -3.27 -14.57 23.97
CA GLY A 26 -4.04 -14.92 22.77
C GLY A 26 -3.96 -13.86 21.67
N MET A 27 -3.93 -12.58 22.04
CA MET A 27 -3.82 -11.47 21.08
C MET A 27 -2.41 -11.27 20.51
N SER A 28 -1.37 -11.84 21.13
CA SER A 28 0.02 -11.69 20.67
C SER A 28 0.36 -12.56 19.44
N MET A 29 -0.49 -13.53 19.09
CA MET A 29 -0.29 -14.43 17.94
C MET A 29 -0.96 -13.95 16.65
N ALA A 30 -1.77 -12.88 16.71
CA ALA A 30 -2.40 -12.28 15.56
C ALA A 30 -1.47 -11.23 14.94
N TRP A 31 -0.37 -11.69 14.35
CA TRP A 31 0.31 -10.85 13.36
C TRP A 31 -0.51 -10.92 12.08
N PRO A 32 -1.11 -9.81 11.62
CA PRO A 32 -1.59 -9.79 10.25
C PRO A 32 -0.38 -10.12 9.39
N ASP A 33 -0.50 -11.13 8.52
CA ASP A 33 0.39 -11.26 7.39
C ASP A 33 0.32 -9.91 6.68
N VAL A 34 1.36 -9.11 6.85
CA VAL A 34 1.46 -7.82 6.16
C VAL A 34 1.50 -8.24 4.70
N ALA A 35 0.35 -8.14 4.03
CA ALA A 35 0.20 -8.45 2.63
C ALA A 35 1.38 -7.79 1.93
N ARG A 36 2.33 -8.62 1.47
CA ARG A 36 3.57 -8.16 0.87
C ARG A 36 3.17 -7.49 -0.44
N ALA A 37 2.83 -6.20 -0.39
CA ALA A 37 2.77 -5.38 -1.57
C ALA A 37 4.06 -5.65 -2.33
N ASN A 38 3.97 -5.94 -3.63
CA ASN A 38 5.18 -6.26 -4.39
C ASN A 38 6.09 -5.04 -4.34
N ASP A 39 7.11 -5.09 -3.47
CA ASP A 39 8.01 -3.96 -3.19
C ASP A 39 8.60 -3.41 -4.49
N TRP A 40 8.85 -4.32 -5.45
CA TRP A 40 9.34 -3.98 -6.79
C TRP A 40 8.40 -3.06 -7.58
N GLY A 41 7.08 -3.30 -7.59
CA GLY A 41 6.16 -2.45 -8.35
C GLY A 41 6.03 -1.05 -7.78
N CYS A 42 6.13 -0.91 -6.46
CA CYS A 42 6.14 0.39 -5.80
C CYS A 42 7.47 1.12 -6.03
N GLN A 43 8.58 0.40 -6.01
CA GLN A 43 9.91 0.91 -6.35
C GLN A 43 9.94 1.43 -7.80
N VAL A 44 9.38 0.67 -8.76
CA VAL A 44 9.26 1.10 -10.17
C VAL A 44 8.46 2.40 -10.30
N ARG A 45 7.29 2.51 -9.66
CA ARG A 45 6.50 3.76 -9.71
C ARG A 45 7.25 4.94 -9.10
N LEU A 46 7.98 4.72 -8.01
CA LEU A 46 8.76 5.77 -7.39
C LEU A 46 9.90 6.23 -8.30
N CYS A 47 10.66 5.29 -8.88
CA CYS A 47 11.77 5.57 -9.78
C CYS A 47 11.33 6.29 -11.05
N LEU A 48 10.21 5.87 -11.67
CA LEU A 48 9.63 6.56 -12.85
C LEU A 48 9.17 7.99 -12.55
N SER A 49 8.93 8.33 -11.29
CA SER A 49 8.52 9.69 -10.89
C SER A 49 9.68 10.68 -10.85
N ASN A 50 10.92 10.21 -11.04
CA ASN A 50 12.09 11.07 -11.06
C ASN A 50 12.18 11.89 -12.35
N PRO A 51 12.11 13.24 -12.31
CA PRO A 51 12.15 14.07 -13.50
C PRO A 51 13.49 14.01 -14.25
N ASP A 52 14.59 13.68 -13.56
CA ASP A 52 15.93 13.56 -14.18
C ASP A 52 16.13 12.21 -14.89
N GLY A 53 15.17 11.29 -14.77
CA GLY A 53 15.15 9.99 -15.42
C GLY A 53 15.06 8.82 -14.43
N PRO A 54 14.47 7.68 -14.87
CA PRO A 54 14.14 6.60 -13.97
C PRO A 54 15.34 5.85 -13.40
N GLU A 55 16.52 5.99 -13.99
CA GLU A 55 17.75 5.28 -13.60
C GLU A 55 18.84 6.21 -13.03
N GLN A 56 18.52 7.48 -12.76
CA GLN A 56 19.50 8.45 -12.24
C GLN A 56 20.18 7.97 -10.94
N TYR A 57 19.40 7.31 -10.06
CA TYR A 57 19.90 6.73 -8.82
C TYR A 57 20.22 5.25 -9.02
N ALA A 58 21.36 4.81 -8.48
CA ALA A 58 21.81 3.41 -8.59
C ALA A 58 20.78 2.40 -8.05
N GLU A 59 20.04 2.78 -7.00
CA GLU A 59 18.91 2.02 -6.43
C GLU A 59 17.78 1.78 -7.46
N CYS A 60 17.61 2.69 -8.43
CA CYS A 60 16.57 2.58 -9.43
C CYS A 60 17.00 1.83 -10.70
N VAL A 61 18.29 1.52 -10.88
CA VAL A 61 18.77 0.78 -12.06
C VAL A 61 18.19 -0.65 -12.09
N PRO A 62 18.38 -1.51 -11.07
CA PRO A 62 17.85 -2.88 -11.11
C PRO A 62 16.32 -2.99 -11.29
N PRO A 63 15.47 -2.22 -10.58
CA PRO A 63 14.01 -2.36 -10.74
C PRO A 63 13.51 -1.88 -12.10
N ILE A 64 14.16 -0.88 -12.71
CA ILE A 64 13.79 -0.34 -14.02
C ILE A 64 14.29 -1.24 -15.15
N GLU A 65 15.50 -1.80 -15.07
CA GLU A 65 15.96 -2.82 -16.03
C GLU A 65 15.04 -4.05 -16.02
N ARG A 66 14.60 -4.49 -14.83
CA ARG A 66 13.62 -5.56 -14.69
C ARG A 66 12.27 -5.20 -15.34
N LEU A 67 11.83 -3.93 -15.20
CA LEU A 67 10.63 -3.44 -15.89
C LEU A 67 10.80 -3.56 -17.40
N TRP A 68 11.92 -3.10 -17.96
CA TRP A 68 12.16 -3.17 -19.41
C TRP A 68 12.25 -4.60 -19.93
N ALA A 69 12.79 -5.54 -19.15
CA ALA A 69 12.77 -6.96 -19.49
C ALA A 69 11.34 -7.50 -19.55
N ALA A 70 10.56 -7.30 -18.49
CA ALA A 70 9.17 -7.75 -18.40
C ALA A 70 8.31 -7.18 -19.55
N LEU A 71 8.42 -5.88 -19.81
CA LEU A 71 7.67 -5.23 -20.90
C LEU A 71 8.06 -5.75 -22.29
N ARG A 72 9.33 -6.12 -22.51
CA ARG A 72 9.77 -6.75 -23.78
C ARG A 72 9.18 -8.14 -23.97
N ASP A 73 8.97 -8.87 -22.88
CA ASP A 73 8.36 -10.21 -22.88
C ASP A 73 6.82 -10.16 -22.96
N GLY A 74 6.24 -8.95 -22.91
CA GLY A 74 4.79 -8.73 -22.98
C GLY A 74 4.08 -8.85 -21.63
N ASP A 75 4.83 -8.88 -20.53
CA ASP A 75 4.28 -8.90 -19.19
C ASP A 75 3.54 -7.58 -18.87
N PRO A 76 2.50 -7.61 -18.03
CA PRO A 76 1.82 -6.40 -17.60
C PRO A 76 2.73 -5.52 -16.74
N PHE A 77 2.43 -4.22 -16.73
CA PHE A 77 3.08 -3.26 -15.85
C PHE A 77 2.89 -3.68 -14.37
N PRO A 78 3.92 -3.59 -13.51
CA PRO A 78 3.86 -4.11 -12.15
C PRO A 78 2.82 -3.40 -11.30
N THR A 79 2.08 -4.18 -10.51
CA THR A 79 1.14 -3.64 -9.53
C THR A 79 1.88 -3.14 -8.30
N CYS A 80 1.33 -2.10 -7.68
CA CYS A 80 1.81 -1.58 -6.41
C CYS A 80 0.61 -1.28 -5.54
N ASP A 81 0.42 -2.09 -4.50
CA ASP A 81 -0.69 -1.97 -3.55
C ASP A 81 -0.37 -0.93 -2.48
N LEU A 82 -0.22 0.32 -2.91
CA LEU A 82 -0.05 1.48 -2.02
C LEU A 82 -1.38 1.90 -1.36
N ALA A 83 -2.26 0.94 -1.07
CA ALA A 83 -3.65 1.17 -0.71
C ALA A 83 -4.03 0.49 0.62
N THR A 84 -3.20 0.61 1.65
CA THR A 84 -3.61 0.16 3.00
C THR A 84 -3.04 0.95 4.18
N VAL A 85 -2.38 2.09 3.97
CA VAL A 85 -2.07 3.05 5.06
C VAL A 85 -2.84 4.34 4.80
N GLY A 86 -4.16 4.24 4.91
CA GLY A 86 -5.10 5.31 4.65
C GLY A 86 -6.51 4.89 5.01
N THR A 87 -6.71 4.39 6.23
CA THR A 87 -8.05 4.13 6.76
C THR A 87 -8.75 5.46 7.01
N LEU A 88 -9.32 6.04 5.95
CA LEU A 88 -10.54 6.83 6.01
C LEU A 88 -11.43 6.37 4.85
N ASN A 89 -12.23 5.34 5.15
CA ASN A 89 -13.55 5.08 4.55
C ASN A 89 -13.67 5.32 3.04
N GLY A 90 -13.18 4.36 2.26
CA GLY A 90 -13.50 4.25 0.85
C GLY A 90 -12.98 2.94 0.32
N ALA A 91 -13.87 1.97 0.10
CA ALA A 91 -13.54 0.77 -0.66
C ALA A 91 -12.94 1.21 -2.00
N ALA A 92 -11.62 1.10 -2.15
CA ALA A 92 -10.94 1.28 -3.41
C ALA A 92 -11.41 0.12 -4.31
N ARG A 93 -12.42 0.41 -5.13
CA ARG A 93 -12.78 -0.44 -6.26
C ARG A 93 -11.51 -0.62 -7.09
N ASN A 94 -11.13 -1.87 -7.31
CA ASN A 94 -10.04 -2.22 -8.19
C ASN A 94 -10.43 -1.84 -9.62
N ASN A 95 -9.81 -0.80 -10.16
CA ASN A 95 -9.97 -0.47 -11.56
C ASN A 95 -9.12 -1.45 -12.37
N THR A 96 -9.60 -2.68 -12.57
CA THR A 96 -9.17 -3.48 -13.72
C THR A 96 -9.69 -2.77 -14.97
N HIS A 97 -8.97 -1.76 -15.43
CA HIS A 97 -9.23 -1.09 -16.69
C HIS A 97 -7.96 -1.06 -17.55
N SER A 98 -7.33 -2.23 -17.69
CA SER A 98 -6.55 -2.54 -18.88
C SER A 98 -7.50 -3.13 -19.91
N ALA A 99 -8.12 -2.28 -20.72
CA ALA A 99 -8.66 -2.67 -22.02
C ALA A 99 -8.83 -1.43 -22.90
N HIS A 100 -8.09 -1.41 -24.02
CA HIS A 100 -8.24 -0.56 -25.20
C HIS A 100 -7.72 0.88 -25.12
N TYR A 101 -6.53 1.09 -25.69
CA TYR A 101 -6.24 2.33 -26.41
C TYR A 101 -6.88 2.21 -27.79
N PRO A 102 -7.98 2.92 -28.10
CA PRO A 102 -8.40 3.07 -29.49
C PRO A 102 -7.43 4.04 -30.17
N ALA A 103 -6.68 3.56 -31.15
CA ALA A 103 -6.04 4.40 -32.13
C ALA A 103 -7.15 5.02 -33.02
N THR A 104 -7.76 6.12 -32.58
CA THR A 104 -8.66 6.91 -33.42
C THR A 104 -8.41 8.39 -33.18
N SER A 105 -7.91 9.04 -34.24
CA SER A 105 -7.65 10.48 -34.37
C SER A 105 -8.67 11.37 -33.67
N ALA A 106 -8.22 12.07 -32.63
CA ALA A 106 -8.88 13.26 -32.12
C ALA A 106 -7.89 14.44 -32.15
N VAL A 107 -7.51 14.85 -33.37
CA VAL A 107 -6.73 16.08 -33.62
C VAL A 107 -7.60 17.34 -33.50
N HIS A 108 -8.89 17.24 -33.17
CA HIS A 108 -9.74 18.40 -33.03
C HIS A 108 -10.35 18.52 -31.63
N LEU A 109 -10.03 19.65 -30.98
CA LEU A 109 -10.62 20.25 -29.77
C LEU A 109 -9.90 19.96 -28.45
N LEU A 110 -8.70 20.54 -28.32
CA LEU A 110 -8.34 21.21 -27.07
C LEU A 110 -7.98 22.67 -27.40
N PRO A 111 -8.68 23.67 -26.84
CA PRO A 111 -8.08 24.99 -26.71
C PRO A 111 -6.87 24.86 -25.79
N GLN A 112 -5.73 25.31 -26.28
CA GLN A 112 -4.43 25.32 -25.61
C GLN A 112 -4.56 25.95 -24.23
N VAL A 113 -4.17 25.23 -23.17
CA VAL A 113 -3.95 25.81 -21.85
C VAL A 113 -2.79 26.81 -21.99
N VAL A 114 -3.11 28.09 -22.11
CA VAL A 114 -2.13 29.18 -22.01
C VAL A 114 -1.53 29.13 -20.60
N ARG A 115 -0.23 28.88 -20.50
CA ARG A 115 0.55 29.11 -19.27
C ARG A 115 0.81 30.62 -19.16
N PRO A 116 0.40 31.31 -18.08
CA PRO A 116 0.91 32.64 -17.79
C PRO A 116 2.18 32.50 -16.95
N GLY A 117 3.30 32.94 -17.51
CA GLY A 117 4.60 33.01 -16.86
C GLY A 117 5.45 34.07 -17.55
N GLU A 118 4.97 35.32 -17.52
CA GLU A 118 5.74 36.49 -17.94
C GLU A 118 6.59 36.93 -16.75
N GLY A 119 7.90 36.73 -16.87
CA GLY A 119 8.89 37.37 -16.03
C GLY A 119 10.13 37.60 -16.86
N ASP A 120 10.39 38.85 -17.25
CA ASP A 120 11.74 39.38 -17.37
C ASP A 120 11.73 40.91 -17.25
N ARG A 121 12.89 41.43 -16.85
CA ARG A 121 13.21 42.82 -16.53
C ARG A 121 13.33 43.71 -17.77
#